data_AF-A0A0D0J2E2-F1
#
_entry.id   AF-A0A0D0J2E2-F1
#
_cell.length_a   1.000
_cell.length_b   1.000
_cell.length_c   1.000
_cell.angle_alpha   90.00
_cell.angle_beta   90.00
_cell.angle_gamma   90.00
#
_symmetry.space_group_name_H-M   'P 1'
#
loop_
_entity.id
_entity.type
_entity.pdbx_description
1 polymer ?
#
loop_
_entity_poly.entity_id
_entity_poly.type
_entity_poly.pdbx_seq_one_letter_code
_entity_poly.pdbx_strand_id
1 'polypeptide(L)'
;MSTRAACRNALVLPAIALLLGACASSQTPAPDKPERIGRAQDLYELSPAYQPGTYRHMDELFFTRTVHRGPKVYPLPAGAEVPVKYSVDGQLVGVEAFMRRNQVGGVLIIKDGKIALEKYAMGNDASTRWTSFSVVKSISSTLVGAAVQQGSIASVKDPLTRYLPQLKGGAYDGVSVEQMLQMSSGAAWDETYRDPKSDRRRMFELQLANNPGALLKQMSGLKRAHAPGTAFAYSTGESHLQSELVRAATGMTTSDYLSERIWARLGMERDAFWQLDSRAGQEIGSSGLSATLRDYGRFGQFILDDGVIDGERILPAGWLASATRATPGSHLEPGKLYDGEYALGYGYQWWLFPTGAAALPEHGGGAFEAQGIFGQFLYINPKENIVAVVWSTWPKPEMDEREMETYAFIGAAVKALR
;
A
#
# COMPACT_ATOMS: atom_id res chain seq x y z
N MET A 1 -34.41 -77.75 -19.91
CA MET A 1 -33.01 -77.36 -20.17
C MET A 1 -32.99 -76.23 -21.18
N SER A 2 -32.26 -75.15 -20.88
CA SER A 2 -31.74 -74.11 -21.80
C SER A 2 -32.75 -73.24 -22.58
N THR A 3 -33.01 -71.97 -22.20
CA THR A 3 -32.33 -70.71 -22.63
C THR A 3 -32.04 -70.57 -24.13
N ARG A 4 -32.18 -69.43 -24.81
CA ARG A 4 -32.82 -68.09 -24.66
C ARG A 4 -32.64 -67.42 -26.06
N ALA A 5 -33.53 -66.51 -26.44
CA ALA A 5 -33.21 -65.12 -26.85
C ALA A 5 -33.99 -64.55 -28.07
N ALA A 6 -34.16 -63.21 -27.99
CA ALA A 6 -34.60 -62.20 -28.96
C ALA A 6 -36.12 -62.07 -29.21
N CYS A 7 -36.81 -61.19 -28.47
CA CYS A 7 -36.94 -59.71 -28.62
C CYS A 7 -37.85 -59.27 -29.79
N ARG A 8 -39.05 -58.83 -29.43
CA ARG A 8 -40.05 -58.20 -30.29
C ARG A 8 -40.11 -56.69 -30.02
N ASN A 9 -40.17 -55.94 -31.11
CA ASN A 9 -40.62 -54.55 -31.19
C ASN A 9 -42.09 -54.42 -30.77
N ALA A 10 -42.45 -53.31 -30.11
CA ALA A 10 -43.34 -52.28 -30.65
C ALA A 10 -43.65 -51.18 -29.62
N LEU A 11 -43.78 -49.97 -30.16
CA LEU A 11 -44.02 -48.66 -29.55
C LEU A 11 -45.16 -48.57 -28.53
N VAL A 12 -44.97 -47.73 -27.49
CA VAL A 12 -45.94 -46.72 -27.00
C VAL A 12 -45.15 -45.53 -26.39
N LEU A 13 -45.48 -44.29 -26.76
CA LEU A 13 -44.97 -43.04 -26.17
C LEU A 13 -45.44 -42.84 -24.72
N PRO A 14 -44.65 -42.18 -23.86
CA PRO A 14 -45.21 -40.96 -23.24
C PRO A 14 -44.20 -39.81 -22.97
N ALA A 15 -44.81 -38.62 -22.94
CA ALA A 15 -44.45 -37.34 -22.30
C ALA A 15 -43.06 -37.15 -21.66
N ILE A 16 -42.29 -36.21 -22.21
CA ILE A 16 -41.11 -35.62 -21.58
C ILE A 16 -41.57 -34.43 -20.74
N ALA A 17 -41.45 -34.54 -19.42
CA ALA A 17 -41.50 -33.40 -18.50
C ALA A 17 -40.08 -32.82 -18.37
N LEU A 18 -39.86 -31.61 -18.91
CA LEU A 18 -38.64 -30.85 -18.67
C LEU A 18 -38.69 -30.23 -17.26
N LEU A 19 -37.86 -30.74 -16.34
CA LEU A 19 -37.50 -30.05 -15.10
C LEU A 19 -36.45 -28.99 -15.41
N LEU A 20 -36.88 -27.74 -15.58
CA LEU A 20 -36.01 -26.58 -15.57
C LEU A 20 -35.57 -26.31 -14.13
N GLY A 21 -34.34 -26.71 -13.80
CA GLY A 21 -33.66 -26.30 -12.57
C GLY A 21 -33.38 -24.80 -12.62
N ALA A 22 -34.00 -24.03 -11.71
CA ALA A 22 -33.74 -22.62 -11.54
C ALA A 22 -32.33 -22.42 -10.95
N CYS A 23 -31.40 -21.91 -11.75
CA CYS A 23 -30.19 -21.29 -11.24
C CYS A 23 -30.58 -20.00 -10.50
N ALA A 24 -30.59 -20.04 -9.17
CA ALA A 24 -30.70 -18.83 -8.38
C ALA A 24 -29.42 -18.01 -8.54
N SER A 25 -29.45 -17.03 -9.45
CA SER A 25 -28.47 -15.95 -9.46
C SER A 25 -28.64 -15.14 -8.18
N SER A 26 -27.65 -15.18 -7.28
CA SER A 26 -27.58 -14.25 -6.15
C SER A 26 -27.34 -12.85 -6.71
N GLN A 27 -28.40 -12.11 -6.99
CA GLN A 27 -28.32 -10.69 -7.28
C GLN A 27 -28.00 -9.97 -5.97
N THR A 28 -26.82 -9.37 -5.90
CA THR A 28 -26.46 -8.41 -4.85
C THR A 28 -27.51 -7.29 -4.89
N PRO A 29 -28.15 -6.93 -3.76
CA PRO A 29 -29.11 -5.83 -3.76
C PRO A 29 -28.40 -4.56 -4.23
N ALA A 30 -29.03 -3.80 -5.12
CA ALA A 30 -28.56 -2.47 -5.47
C ALA A 30 -28.49 -1.62 -4.18
N PRO A 31 -27.45 -0.79 -3.97
CA PRO A 31 -27.37 0.04 -2.79
C PRO A 31 -28.57 0.99 -2.74
N ASP A 32 -29.27 1.02 -1.60
CA ASP A 32 -30.51 1.79 -1.39
C ASP A 32 -30.36 3.32 -1.56
N LYS A 33 -29.13 3.82 -1.69
CA LYS A 33 -28.80 5.22 -2.01
C LYS A 33 -27.56 5.29 -2.89
N PRO A 34 -27.48 6.25 -3.84
CA PRO A 34 -26.26 6.48 -4.59
C PRO A 34 -25.12 6.80 -3.63
N GLU A 35 -23.96 6.23 -3.94
CA GLU A 35 -22.75 6.41 -3.18
C GLU A 35 -22.32 7.88 -3.17
N ARG A 36 -21.87 8.37 -2.02
CA ARG A 36 -21.41 9.75 -1.85
C ARG A 36 -19.95 9.86 -2.22
N ILE A 37 -19.68 10.52 -3.34
CA ILE A 37 -18.33 10.80 -3.85
C ILE A 37 -18.06 12.30 -3.67
N GLY A 38 -16.94 12.62 -3.03
CA GLY A 38 -16.50 13.98 -2.80
C GLY A 38 -15.78 14.57 -4.02
N ARG A 39 -15.44 15.86 -3.96
CA ARG A 39 -14.62 16.50 -4.99
C ARG A 39 -13.14 16.30 -4.67
N ALA A 40 -12.31 16.22 -5.71
CA ALA A 40 -10.86 16.10 -5.55
C ALA A 40 -10.27 17.23 -4.68
N GLN A 41 -10.73 18.48 -4.85
CA GLN A 41 -10.26 19.63 -4.08
C GLN A 41 -10.45 19.46 -2.56
N ASP A 42 -11.46 18.69 -2.16
CA ASP A 42 -11.88 18.54 -0.77
C ASP A 42 -11.24 17.31 -0.10
N LEU A 43 -10.35 16.57 -0.77
CA LEU A 43 -9.81 15.26 -0.31
C LEU A 43 -9.33 15.28 1.16
N TYR A 44 -8.74 16.39 1.61
CA TYR A 44 -8.23 16.56 2.98
C TYR A 44 -9.28 16.97 4.03
N GLU A 45 -10.43 17.45 3.57
CA GLU A 45 -11.53 18.00 4.36
C GLU A 45 -12.84 17.22 4.14
N LEU A 46 -12.78 16.06 3.48
CA LEU A 46 -13.94 15.22 3.25
C LEU A 46 -14.59 14.88 4.59
N SER A 47 -15.88 15.16 4.70
CA SER A 47 -16.64 14.67 5.84
C SER A 47 -16.70 13.13 5.82
N PRO A 48 -16.84 12.47 6.99
CA PRO A 48 -16.85 11.00 7.07
C PRO A 48 -17.86 10.31 6.15
N ALA A 49 -18.96 10.98 5.78
CA ALA A 49 -19.97 10.44 4.90
C ALA A 49 -19.54 10.31 3.43
N TYR A 50 -18.49 11.01 3.00
CA TYR A 50 -17.97 10.99 1.63
C TYR A 50 -16.66 10.23 1.49
N GLN A 51 -15.92 10.02 2.59
CA GLN A 51 -14.61 9.36 2.54
C GLN A 51 -14.67 7.96 1.92
N PRO A 52 -15.57 7.04 2.34
CA PRO A 52 -15.56 5.68 1.79
C PRO A 52 -15.81 5.62 0.29
N GLY A 53 -16.80 6.36 -0.20
CA GLY A 53 -17.08 6.43 -1.63
C GLY A 53 -15.96 7.08 -2.42
N THR A 54 -15.40 8.17 -1.90
CA THR A 54 -14.28 8.85 -2.57
C THR A 54 -13.05 7.97 -2.67
N TYR A 55 -12.71 7.22 -1.61
CA TYR A 55 -11.49 6.40 -1.58
C TYR A 55 -11.57 5.16 -2.48
N ARG A 56 -12.79 4.71 -2.81
CA ARG A 56 -13.06 3.67 -3.81
C ARG A 56 -12.94 4.16 -5.25
N HIS A 57 -13.28 5.43 -5.49
CA HIS A 57 -13.48 6.00 -6.83
C HIS A 57 -12.45 7.07 -7.20
N MET A 58 -11.23 6.95 -6.69
CA MET A 58 -10.17 7.93 -6.99
C MET A 58 -9.86 8.03 -8.50
N ASP A 59 -10.20 7.01 -9.30
CA ASP A 59 -10.15 7.02 -10.77
C ASP A 59 -11.21 7.90 -11.44
N GLU A 60 -12.28 8.27 -10.74
CA GLU A 60 -13.25 9.28 -11.20
C GLU A 60 -12.79 10.72 -10.89
N LEU A 61 -11.90 10.88 -9.91
CA LEU A 61 -11.45 12.18 -9.40
C LEU A 61 -10.13 12.66 -10.03
N PHE A 62 -9.27 11.73 -10.43
CA PHE A 62 -7.92 12.01 -10.92
C PHE A 62 -7.65 11.27 -12.23
N PHE A 63 -6.72 11.79 -13.03
CA PHE A 63 -6.17 11.00 -14.13
C PHE A 63 -5.40 9.82 -13.57
N THR A 64 -5.59 8.64 -14.15
CA THR A 64 -4.94 7.41 -13.71
C THR A 64 -4.35 6.66 -14.90
N ARG A 65 -3.38 5.79 -14.61
CA ARG A 65 -2.97 4.70 -15.51
C ARG A 65 -3.20 3.36 -14.82
N THR A 66 -3.56 2.37 -15.62
CA THR A 66 -3.80 1.01 -15.13
C THR A 66 -2.48 0.32 -14.87
N VAL A 67 -2.40 -0.40 -13.75
CA VAL A 67 -1.34 -1.38 -13.49
C VAL A 67 -1.95 -2.74 -13.76
N HIS A 68 -1.61 -3.33 -14.91
CA HIS A 68 -2.24 -4.57 -15.35
C HIS A 68 -1.77 -5.76 -14.52
N ARG A 69 -2.71 -6.65 -14.16
CA ARG A 69 -2.36 -7.97 -13.63
C ARG A 69 -2.02 -8.94 -14.77
N GLY A 70 -1.42 -10.06 -14.39
CA GLY A 70 -1.11 -11.15 -15.30
C GLY A 70 -2.27 -12.12 -15.45
N PRO A 71 -2.20 -13.05 -16.41
CA PRO A 71 -3.26 -14.03 -16.63
C PRO A 71 -3.39 -15.04 -15.49
N LYS A 72 -2.32 -15.25 -14.70
CA LYS A 72 -2.28 -16.18 -13.57
C LYS A 72 -2.48 -15.40 -12.29
N VAL A 73 -3.53 -15.73 -11.54
CA VAL A 73 -3.74 -15.23 -10.17
C VAL A 73 -3.19 -16.26 -9.20
N TYR A 74 -2.33 -15.83 -8.28
CA TYR A 74 -1.87 -16.70 -7.21
C TYR A 74 -2.89 -16.68 -6.07
N PRO A 75 -3.45 -17.85 -5.70
CA PRO A 75 -4.49 -17.92 -4.69
C PRO A 75 -3.91 -17.50 -3.34
N LEU A 76 -4.69 -16.72 -2.59
CA LEU A 76 -4.45 -16.46 -1.18
C LEU A 76 -5.43 -17.34 -0.40
N PRO A 77 -5.04 -18.57 -0.03
CA PRO A 77 -5.96 -19.55 0.55
C PRO A 77 -6.42 -19.13 1.94
N ALA A 78 -7.62 -19.54 2.32
CA ALA A 78 -8.09 -19.42 3.69
C ALA A 78 -7.26 -20.30 4.64
N GLY A 79 -6.86 -19.74 5.76
CA GLY A 79 -6.22 -20.42 6.89
C GLY A 79 -7.22 -20.67 8.02
N ALA A 80 -6.70 -21.01 9.20
CA ALA A 80 -7.51 -21.06 10.41
C ALA A 80 -7.90 -19.64 10.82
N GLU A 81 -9.20 -19.37 10.92
CA GLU A 81 -9.66 -18.09 11.45
C GLU A 81 -9.30 -17.95 12.92
N VAL A 82 -8.79 -16.78 13.30
CA VAL A 82 -8.40 -16.51 14.69
C VAL A 82 -9.27 -15.41 15.30
N PRO A 83 -9.89 -15.64 16.46
CA PRO A 83 -10.62 -14.60 17.17
C PRO A 83 -9.62 -13.59 17.76
N VAL A 84 -9.54 -12.40 17.18
CA VAL A 84 -8.72 -11.31 17.72
C VAL A 84 -9.51 -10.52 18.76
N LYS A 85 -8.95 -10.42 19.97
CA LYS A 85 -9.46 -9.55 21.05
C LYS A 85 -8.31 -8.75 21.66
N TYR A 86 -8.55 -7.47 21.93
CA TYR A 86 -7.57 -6.55 22.52
C TYR A 86 -8.24 -5.66 23.56
N SER A 87 -7.43 -5.11 24.47
CA SER A 87 -7.90 -4.22 25.52
C SER A 87 -7.82 -2.77 25.06
N VAL A 88 -8.92 -2.02 25.21
CA VAL A 88 -8.98 -0.58 24.99
C VAL A 88 -9.97 0.03 25.96
N ASP A 89 -9.65 1.19 26.55
CA ASP A 89 -10.51 1.88 27.53
C ASP A 89 -10.97 0.97 28.70
N GLY A 90 -10.12 0.03 29.12
CA GLY A 90 -10.42 -0.95 30.16
C GLY A 90 -11.38 -2.09 29.75
N GLN A 91 -11.75 -2.18 28.47
CA GLN A 91 -12.65 -3.20 27.93
C GLN A 91 -11.91 -4.16 26.98
N LEU A 92 -12.25 -5.44 27.05
CA LEU A 92 -11.79 -6.43 26.07
C LEU A 92 -12.78 -6.45 24.89
N VAL A 93 -12.33 -5.99 23.72
CA VAL A 93 -13.17 -5.86 22.52
C VAL A 93 -12.61 -6.69 21.36
N GLY A 94 -13.45 -7.00 20.36
CA GLY A 94 -13.07 -7.81 19.19
C GLY A 94 -13.03 -7.02 17.88
N VAL A 95 -12.78 -7.73 16.77
CA VAL A 95 -12.62 -7.16 15.42
C VAL A 95 -13.74 -6.18 15.02
N GLU A 96 -15.00 -6.51 15.27
CA GLU A 96 -16.14 -5.64 14.91
C GLU A 96 -16.13 -4.30 15.64
N ALA A 97 -15.70 -4.30 16.92
CA ALA A 97 -15.58 -3.08 17.70
C ALA A 97 -14.39 -2.25 17.23
N PHE A 98 -13.25 -2.89 16.96
CA PHE A 98 -12.09 -2.25 16.34
C PHE A 98 -12.48 -1.53 15.05
N MET A 99 -13.18 -2.23 14.14
CA MET A 99 -13.56 -1.67 12.86
C MET A 99 -14.47 -0.45 12.99
N ARG A 100 -15.43 -0.48 13.94
CA ARG A 100 -16.30 0.68 14.20
C ARG A 100 -15.54 1.86 14.83
N ARG A 101 -14.72 1.61 15.85
CA ARG A 101 -13.98 2.64 16.60
C ARG A 101 -12.95 3.36 15.72
N ASN A 102 -12.28 2.61 14.85
CA ASN A 102 -11.22 3.12 13.99
C ASN A 102 -11.69 3.46 12.57
N GLN A 103 -13.00 3.38 12.30
CA GLN A 103 -13.59 3.63 10.97
C GLN A 103 -12.89 2.82 9.87
N VAL A 104 -12.72 1.52 10.11
CA VAL A 104 -12.07 0.58 9.21
C VAL A 104 -13.07 0.12 8.15
N GLY A 105 -12.71 0.30 6.88
CA GLY A 105 -13.44 -0.21 5.72
C GLY A 105 -13.00 -1.61 5.29
N GLY A 106 -11.81 -2.06 5.67
CA GLY A 106 -11.30 -3.39 5.34
C GLY A 106 -10.13 -3.77 6.26
N VAL A 107 -10.09 -5.03 6.68
CA VAL A 107 -8.97 -5.61 7.45
C VAL A 107 -8.64 -7.00 6.94
N LEU A 108 -7.35 -7.25 6.72
CA LEU A 108 -6.80 -8.53 6.29
C LEU A 108 -5.60 -8.87 7.16
N ILE A 109 -5.57 -10.08 7.71
CA ILE A 109 -4.40 -10.67 8.36
C ILE A 109 -4.04 -11.95 7.62
N ILE A 110 -2.79 -12.04 7.16
CA ILE A 110 -2.21 -13.21 6.53
C ILE A 110 -1.18 -13.78 7.51
N LYS A 111 -1.21 -15.10 7.71
CA LYS A 111 -0.23 -15.89 8.45
C LYS A 111 0.24 -17.03 7.57
N ASP A 112 1.56 -17.16 7.40
CA ASP A 112 2.16 -18.24 6.59
C ASP A 112 1.56 -18.34 5.17
N GLY A 113 1.32 -17.20 4.52
CA GLY A 113 0.71 -17.12 3.20
C GLY A 113 -0.77 -17.49 3.14
N LYS A 114 -1.47 -17.61 4.28
CA LYS A 114 -2.90 -17.94 4.36
C LYS A 114 -3.69 -16.85 5.09
N ILE A 115 -4.92 -16.60 4.67
CA ILE A 115 -5.81 -15.63 5.29
C ILE A 115 -6.25 -16.15 6.67
N ALA A 116 -5.88 -15.44 7.74
CA ALA A 116 -6.31 -15.73 9.12
C ALA A 116 -7.47 -14.83 9.58
N LEU A 117 -7.63 -13.66 8.96
CA LEU A 117 -8.76 -12.76 9.17
C LEU A 117 -8.99 -11.95 7.91
N GLU A 118 -10.22 -11.84 7.45
CA GLU A 118 -10.60 -10.94 6.36
C GLU A 118 -12.01 -10.41 6.63
N LYS A 119 -12.15 -9.09 6.77
CA LYS A 119 -13.44 -8.44 6.95
C LYS A 119 -13.52 -7.13 6.20
N TYR A 120 -14.72 -6.83 5.72
CA TYR A 120 -15.03 -5.61 4.99
C TYR A 120 -16.20 -4.88 5.65
N ALA A 121 -16.18 -3.56 5.54
CA ALA A 121 -17.25 -2.69 6.01
C ALA A 121 -17.45 -1.52 5.04
N MET A 122 -18.40 -0.64 5.34
CA MET A 122 -18.66 0.59 4.57
C MET A 122 -18.98 0.34 3.09
N GLY A 123 -19.57 -0.81 2.76
CA GLY A 123 -19.88 -1.22 1.39
C GLY A 123 -18.69 -1.76 0.60
N ASN A 124 -17.52 -1.94 1.22
CA ASN A 124 -16.40 -2.64 0.60
C ASN A 124 -16.66 -4.15 0.54
N ASP A 125 -16.00 -4.79 -0.41
CA ASP A 125 -15.91 -6.24 -0.57
C ASP A 125 -14.53 -6.62 -1.15
N ALA A 126 -14.32 -7.92 -1.38
CA ALA A 126 -13.07 -8.44 -1.94
C ALA A 126 -12.75 -7.94 -3.36
N SER A 127 -13.71 -7.36 -4.08
CA SER A 127 -13.49 -6.78 -5.40
C SER A 127 -13.13 -5.30 -5.39
N THR A 128 -13.31 -4.66 -4.24
CA THR A 128 -13.15 -3.23 -4.07
C THR A 128 -11.67 -2.83 -4.18
N ARG A 129 -11.39 -1.78 -4.94
CA ARG A 129 -10.09 -1.11 -4.97
C ARG A 129 -10.14 0.09 -4.03
N TRP A 130 -9.07 0.30 -3.27
CA TRP A 130 -8.98 1.36 -2.27
C TRP A 130 -7.64 2.07 -2.35
N THR A 131 -7.66 3.40 -2.27
CA THR A 131 -6.46 4.22 -2.35
C THR A 131 -5.51 3.98 -1.17
N SER A 132 -4.23 3.82 -1.49
CA SER A 132 -3.15 3.51 -0.55
C SER A 132 -2.81 4.69 0.36
N PHE A 133 -3.06 5.91 -0.13
CA PHE A 133 -2.30 7.09 0.30
C PHE A 133 -0.81 6.74 0.38
N SER A 134 -0.11 7.11 1.44
CA SER A 134 1.34 6.93 1.55
C SER A 134 1.83 5.48 1.62
N VAL A 135 0.96 4.45 1.71
CA VAL A 135 1.39 3.05 1.56
C VAL A 135 2.11 2.81 0.23
N VAL A 136 1.76 3.55 -0.83
CA VAL A 136 2.43 3.44 -2.14
C VAL A 136 3.90 3.85 -2.10
N LYS A 137 4.35 4.66 -1.13
CA LYS A 137 5.75 5.07 -1.03
C LYS A 137 6.68 3.85 -0.93
N SER A 138 6.26 2.84 -0.18
CA SER A 138 6.98 1.58 -0.05
C SER A 138 6.96 0.74 -1.33
N ILE A 139 5.88 0.84 -2.13
CA ILE A 139 5.78 0.24 -3.46
C ILE A 139 6.73 0.94 -4.44
N SER A 140 6.73 2.28 -4.47
CA SER A 140 7.64 3.09 -5.28
C SER A 140 9.12 2.83 -4.94
N SER A 141 9.45 2.74 -3.65
CA SER A 141 10.79 2.36 -3.16
C SER A 141 11.20 0.97 -3.64
N THR A 142 10.25 0.04 -3.63
CA THR A 142 10.47 -1.33 -4.13
C THR A 142 10.75 -1.34 -5.64
N LEU A 143 10.13 -0.46 -6.43
CA LEU A 143 10.46 -0.30 -7.84
C LEU A 143 11.85 0.28 -8.07
N VAL A 144 12.33 1.18 -7.21
CA VAL A 144 13.73 1.62 -7.21
C VAL A 144 14.65 0.42 -6.96
N GLY A 145 14.34 -0.42 -5.96
CA GLY A 145 15.05 -1.68 -5.72
C GLY A 145 15.07 -2.61 -6.93
N ALA A 146 13.94 -2.79 -7.61
CA ALA A 146 13.85 -3.59 -8.82
C ALA A 146 14.71 -3.02 -9.97
N ALA A 147 14.75 -1.69 -10.13
CA ALA A 147 15.60 -1.03 -11.11
C ALA A 147 17.10 -1.15 -10.77
N VAL A 148 17.45 -1.25 -9.48
CA VAL A 148 18.81 -1.61 -9.05
C VAL A 148 19.13 -3.05 -9.43
N GLN A 149 18.22 -3.99 -9.14
CA GLN A 149 18.40 -5.40 -9.50
C GLN A 149 18.58 -5.61 -11.02
N GLN A 150 17.91 -4.81 -11.85
CA GLN A 150 18.05 -4.84 -13.31
C GLN A 150 19.32 -4.13 -13.82
N GLY A 151 19.99 -3.33 -12.98
CA GLY A 151 21.16 -2.52 -13.36
C GLY A 151 20.81 -1.20 -14.05
N SER A 152 19.52 -0.85 -14.18
CA SER A 152 19.06 0.45 -14.69
C SER A 152 19.39 1.60 -13.73
N ILE A 153 19.46 1.29 -12.43
CA ILE A 153 20.10 2.13 -11.41
C ILE A 153 21.34 1.36 -10.93
N ALA A 154 22.54 1.92 -11.08
CA ALA A 154 23.76 1.19 -10.76
C ALA A 154 23.91 0.94 -9.25
N SER A 155 23.55 1.93 -8.42
CA SER A 155 23.57 1.78 -6.96
C SER A 155 22.64 2.78 -6.27
N VAL A 156 22.10 2.41 -5.11
CA VAL A 156 21.43 3.38 -4.22
C VAL A 156 22.39 4.45 -3.68
N LYS A 157 23.70 4.21 -3.76
CA LYS A 157 24.73 5.21 -3.38
C LYS A 157 25.00 6.23 -4.48
N ASP A 158 24.46 6.05 -5.68
CA ASP A 158 24.64 7.00 -6.75
C ASP A 158 24.01 8.36 -6.39
N PRO A 159 24.60 9.47 -6.86
CA PRO A 159 23.98 10.77 -6.72
C PRO A 159 22.66 10.78 -7.49
N LEU A 160 21.58 11.24 -6.85
CA LEU A 160 20.24 11.30 -7.45
C LEU A 160 20.23 12.11 -8.75
N THR A 161 21.04 13.18 -8.80
CA THR A 161 21.21 14.06 -9.97
C THR A 161 21.88 13.39 -11.18
N ARG A 162 22.42 12.18 -11.03
CA ARG A 162 22.84 11.34 -12.16
C ARG A 162 21.65 10.96 -13.03
N TYR A 163 20.53 10.63 -12.39
CA TYR A 163 19.31 10.17 -13.06
C TYR A 163 18.31 11.31 -13.29
N LEU A 164 18.27 12.27 -12.36
CA LEU A 164 17.39 13.45 -12.40
C LEU A 164 18.22 14.75 -12.49
N PRO A 165 18.84 15.06 -13.64
CA PRO A 165 19.69 16.24 -13.79
C PRO A 165 18.94 17.57 -13.58
N GLN A 166 17.61 17.57 -13.65
CA GLN A 166 16.75 18.72 -13.37
C GLN A 166 16.83 19.19 -11.92
N LEU A 167 17.31 18.33 -11.00
CA LEU A 167 17.49 18.66 -9.59
C LEU A 167 18.82 19.35 -9.27
N LYS A 168 19.71 19.50 -10.26
CA LYS A 168 21.00 20.17 -10.09
C LYS A 168 20.82 21.64 -9.74
N GLY A 169 21.66 22.15 -8.83
CA GLY A 169 21.58 23.52 -8.31
C GLY A 169 20.51 23.72 -7.22
N GLY A 170 19.78 22.67 -6.85
CA GLY A 170 18.76 22.68 -5.80
C GLY A 170 19.18 21.94 -4.52
N ALA A 171 18.22 21.66 -3.65
CA ALA A 171 18.44 20.93 -2.39
C ALA A 171 18.98 19.49 -2.56
N TYR A 172 18.97 18.94 -3.78
CA TYR A 172 19.35 17.55 -4.06
C TYR A 172 20.78 17.39 -4.58
N ASP A 173 21.54 18.47 -4.72
CA ASP A 173 22.97 18.36 -5.07
C ASP A 173 23.74 17.60 -3.98
N GLY A 174 24.41 16.52 -4.37
CA GLY A 174 25.12 15.64 -3.45
C GLY A 174 24.23 14.69 -2.63
N VAL A 175 22.92 14.68 -2.88
CA VAL A 175 22.00 13.69 -2.30
C VAL A 175 22.08 12.39 -3.09
N SER A 176 22.27 11.28 -2.40
CA SER A 176 22.21 9.94 -2.99
C SER A 176 20.77 9.44 -3.13
N VAL A 177 20.55 8.45 -4.00
CA VAL A 177 19.25 7.74 -4.08
C VAL A 177 18.85 7.17 -2.70
N GLU A 178 19.81 6.63 -1.94
CA GLU A 178 19.59 6.11 -0.59
C GLU A 178 19.06 7.16 0.37
N GLN A 179 19.69 8.34 0.42
CA GLN A 179 19.26 9.43 1.31
C GLN A 179 17.85 9.93 0.94
N MET A 180 17.49 9.93 -0.34
CA MET A 180 16.11 10.19 -0.78
C MET A 180 15.15 9.08 -0.31
N LEU A 181 15.54 7.80 -0.42
CA LEU A 181 14.74 6.67 0.08
C LEU A 181 14.60 6.69 1.61
N GLN A 182 15.55 7.27 2.33
CA GLN A 182 15.55 7.41 3.79
C GLN A 182 14.86 8.68 4.30
N MET A 183 14.31 9.53 3.40
CA MET A 183 13.76 10.83 3.75
C MET A 183 14.73 11.74 4.50
N SER A 184 15.99 11.73 4.06
CA SER A 184 17.09 12.45 4.69
C SER A 184 17.96 13.20 3.68
N SER A 185 17.37 13.71 2.59
CA SER A 185 18.06 14.59 1.64
C SER A 185 18.48 15.94 2.22
N GLY A 186 17.79 16.38 3.29
CA GLY A 186 17.93 17.71 3.87
C GLY A 186 17.25 18.81 3.07
N ALA A 187 16.36 18.48 2.12
CA ALA A 187 15.51 19.46 1.46
C ALA A 187 14.49 20.07 2.44
N ALA A 188 14.30 21.38 2.37
CA ALA A 188 13.24 22.05 3.13
C ALA A 188 11.88 21.63 2.58
N TRP A 189 10.99 21.16 3.46
CA TRP A 189 9.67 20.70 3.07
C TRP A 189 8.68 20.85 4.23
N ASP A 190 7.53 21.44 3.95
CA ASP A 190 6.38 21.48 4.87
C ASP A 190 5.31 20.45 4.46
N GLU A 191 5.15 19.40 5.27
CA GLU A 191 4.20 18.30 5.04
C GLU A 191 2.79 18.60 5.58
N THR A 192 2.55 19.76 6.20
CA THR A 192 1.28 20.04 6.91
C THR A 192 0.07 19.93 5.99
N TYR A 193 -0.69 18.84 6.11
CA TYR A 193 -1.74 18.46 5.15
C TYR A 193 -2.91 19.43 5.02
N ARG A 194 -3.19 20.21 6.08
CA ARG A 194 -4.32 21.16 6.15
C ARG A 194 -3.91 22.63 6.16
N ASP A 195 -2.61 22.94 6.12
CA ASP A 195 -2.17 24.33 5.90
C ASP A 195 -2.13 24.61 4.40
N PRO A 196 -3.01 25.47 3.84
CA PRO A 196 -3.00 25.79 2.41
C PRO A 196 -1.67 26.40 1.92
N LYS A 197 -0.79 26.85 2.81
CA LYS A 197 0.53 27.40 2.47
C LYS A 197 1.65 26.36 2.47
N SER A 198 1.40 25.13 2.91
CA SER A 198 2.43 24.09 2.96
C SER A 198 2.85 23.63 1.57
N ASP A 199 4.08 23.10 1.47
CA ASP A 199 4.58 22.51 0.24
C ASP A 199 3.71 21.33 -0.20
N ARG A 200 3.19 20.55 0.77
CA ARG A 200 2.26 19.47 0.49
C ARG A 200 0.98 19.98 -0.16
N ARG A 201 0.37 21.06 0.36
CA ARG A 201 -0.84 21.64 -0.25
C ARG A 201 -0.55 22.24 -1.62
N ARG A 202 0.59 22.90 -1.79
CA ARG A 202 1.04 23.38 -3.10
C ARG A 202 1.18 22.25 -4.12
N MET A 203 1.77 21.13 -3.73
CA MET A 203 1.92 19.94 -4.58
C MET A 203 0.55 19.41 -5.04
N PHE A 204 -0.44 19.39 -4.14
CA PHE A 204 -1.80 18.97 -4.47
C PHE A 204 -2.48 19.93 -5.46
N GLU A 205 -2.32 21.23 -5.30
CA GLU A 205 -2.84 22.22 -6.25
C GLU A 205 -2.24 22.05 -7.64
N LEU A 206 -0.93 21.78 -7.73
CA LEU A 206 -0.25 21.55 -9.00
C LEU A 206 -0.77 20.29 -9.71
N GLN A 207 -1.05 19.22 -8.95
CA GLN A 207 -1.70 18.01 -9.49
C GLN A 207 -3.08 18.33 -10.07
N LEU A 208 -3.91 19.06 -9.31
CA LEU A 208 -5.26 19.44 -9.75
C LEU A 208 -5.25 20.41 -10.94
N ALA A 209 -4.19 21.22 -11.07
CA ALA A 209 -3.98 22.11 -12.20
C ALA A 209 -3.61 21.37 -13.50
N ASN A 210 -3.40 20.05 -13.45
CA ASN A 210 -3.12 19.21 -14.62
C ASN A 210 -1.91 19.72 -15.44
N ASN A 211 -0.82 20.03 -14.75
CA ASN A 211 0.39 20.60 -15.34
C ASN A 211 1.55 19.59 -15.28
N PRO A 212 1.87 18.88 -16.38
CA PRO A 212 2.90 17.85 -16.40
C PRO A 212 4.26 18.37 -15.93
N GLY A 213 4.90 17.64 -15.00
CA GLY A 213 6.24 17.97 -14.49
C GLY A 213 6.28 19.15 -13.52
N ALA A 214 5.13 19.73 -13.16
CA ALA A 214 5.07 20.81 -12.18
C ALA A 214 5.54 20.36 -10.79
N LEU A 215 5.31 19.10 -10.44
CA LEU A 215 5.75 18.52 -9.16
C LEU A 215 7.27 18.39 -9.13
N LEU A 216 7.89 17.80 -10.16
CA LEU A 216 9.36 17.77 -10.29
C LEU A 216 9.96 19.18 -10.26
N LYS A 217 9.30 20.15 -10.91
CA LYS A 217 9.72 21.56 -10.87
C LYS A 217 9.65 22.13 -9.45
N GLN A 218 8.59 21.87 -8.69
CA GLN A 218 8.50 22.28 -7.29
C GLN A 218 9.68 21.71 -6.48
N MET A 219 9.92 20.39 -6.60
CA MET A 219 11.02 19.72 -5.90
C MET A 219 12.39 20.32 -6.29
N SER A 220 12.62 20.58 -7.57
CA SER A 220 13.88 21.20 -8.06
C SER A 220 14.13 22.60 -7.48
N GLY A 221 13.05 23.32 -7.13
CA GLY A 221 13.11 24.67 -6.58
C GLY A 221 13.39 24.74 -5.08
N LEU A 222 13.31 23.61 -4.37
CA LEU A 222 13.50 23.56 -2.92
C LEU A 222 14.91 23.97 -2.52
N LYS A 223 15.01 24.59 -1.34
CA LYS A 223 16.28 24.95 -0.70
C LYS A 223 16.70 23.90 0.30
N ARG A 224 18.01 23.83 0.55
CA ARG A 224 18.59 22.93 1.54
C ARG A 224 18.33 23.49 2.95
N ALA A 225 17.69 22.71 3.80
CA ALA A 225 17.54 22.99 5.23
C ALA A 225 18.64 22.31 6.07
N HIS A 226 19.04 21.09 5.69
CA HIS A 226 20.05 20.29 6.39
C HIS A 226 21.05 19.67 5.42
N ALA A 227 22.20 19.22 5.95
CA ALA A 227 23.12 18.41 5.16
C ALA A 227 22.48 17.06 4.78
N PRO A 228 22.78 16.51 3.59
CA PRO A 228 22.30 15.17 3.22
C PRO A 228 22.71 14.12 4.23
N GLY A 229 21.77 13.27 4.63
CA GLY A 229 21.97 12.14 5.55
C GLY A 229 22.13 12.53 7.02
N THR A 230 21.79 13.77 7.42
CA THR A 230 21.95 14.20 8.83
C THR A 230 20.64 14.43 9.58
N ALA A 231 19.51 14.56 8.88
CA ALA A 231 18.21 14.81 9.49
C ALA A 231 17.12 14.10 8.70
N PHE A 232 16.13 13.57 9.40
CA PHE A 232 14.92 13.03 8.82
C PHE A 232 13.89 14.14 8.63
N ALA A 233 13.27 14.21 7.46
CA ALA A 233 12.16 15.10 7.17
C ALA A 233 11.18 14.38 6.24
N TYR A 234 10.03 13.97 6.78
CA TYR A 234 9.04 13.25 5.97
C TYR A 234 8.55 14.13 4.82
N SER A 235 8.67 13.62 3.59
CA SER A 235 8.31 14.38 2.39
C SER A 235 7.58 13.54 1.34
N THR A 236 6.30 13.85 1.14
CA THR A 236 5.50 13.36 0.02
C THR A 236 6.08 13.80 -1.32
N GLY A 237 6.66 14.99 -1.39
CA GLY A 237 7.33 15.49 -2.58
C GLY A 237 8.55 14.64 -2.95
N GLU A 238 9.40 14.34 -1.97
CA GLU A 238 10.58 13.48 -2.17
C GLU A 238 10.19 12.07 -2.62
N SER A 239 9.08 11.56 -2.11
CA SER A 239 8.59 10.24 -2.53
C SER A 239 8.09 10.21 -3.96
N HIS A 240 7.61 11.33 -4.50
CA HIS A 240 7.25 11.43 -5.92
C HIS A 240 8.48 11.37 -6.83
N LEU A 241 9.66 11.83 -6.36
CA LEU A 241 10.92 11.67 -7.10
C LEU A 241 11.29 10.21 -7.35
N GLN A 242 10.76 9.25 -6.57
CA GLN A 242 10.97 7.82 -6.83
C GLN A 242 10.33 7.39 -8.16
N SER A 243 9.13 7.89 -8.48
CA SER A 243 8.48 7.60 -9.77
C SER A 243 9.22 8.26 -10.93
N GLU A 244 9.67 9.50 -10.74
CA GLU A 244 10.53 10.19 -11.72
C GLU A 244 11.84 9.44 -11.94
N LEU A 245 12.48 8.96 -10.88
CA LEU A 245 13.71 8.18 -10.92
C LEU A 245 13.51 6.86 -11.66
N VAL A 246 12.48 6.09 -11.32
CA VAL A 246 12.14 4.84 -12.00
C VAL A 246 11.93 5.08 -13.49
N ARG A 247 11.14 6.10 -13.86
CA ARG A 247 10.91 6.43 -15.27
C ARG A 247 12.19 6.84 -15.99
N ALA A 248 13.00 7.70 -15.39
CA ALA A 248 14.24 8.18 -15.98
C ALA A 248 15.26 7.04 -16.18
N ALA A 249 15.36 6.12 -15.22
CA ALA A 249 16.32 5.01 -15.26
C ALA A 249 15.91 3.88 -16.21
N THR A 250 14.61 3.56 -16.27
CA THR A 250 14.10 2.39 -17.01
C THR A 250 13.57 2.74 -18.40
N GLY A 251 13.21 4.01 -18.63
CA GLY A 251 12.49 4.44 -19.83
C GLY A 251 11.01 4.04 -19.86
N MET A 252 10.52 3.31 -18.86
CA MET A 252 9.13 2.88 -18.73
C MET A 252 8.34 3.83 -17.85
N THR A 253 7.02 3.83 -18.00
CA THR A 253 6.19 4.48 -16.98
C THR A 253 6.22 3.68 -15.68
N THR A 254 5.92 4.30 -14.53
CA THR A 254 5.99 3.59 -13.25
C THR A 254 4.92 2.50 -13.15
N SER A 255 3.75 2.69 -13.74
CA SER A 255 2.66 1.70 -13.81
C SER A 255 3.02 0.53 -14.70
N ASP A 256 3.62 0.79 -15.87
CA ASP A 256 4.05 -0.27 -16.78
C ASP A 256 5.19 -1.07 -16.14
N TYR A 257 6.14 -0.39 -15.50
CA TYR A 257 7.24 -1.05 -14.79
C TYR A 257 6.75 -1.88 -13.60
N LEU A 258 5.80 -1.35 -12.81
CA LEU A 258 5.16 -2.12 -11.74
C LEU A 258 4.41 -3.32 -12.30
N SER A 259 3.66 -3.14 -13.39
CA SER A 259 2.92 -4.21 -14.05
C SER A 259 3.85 -5.32 -14.53
N GLU A 260 4.88 -4.98 -15.30
CA GLU A 260 5.82 -5.93 -15.88
C GLU A 260 6.63 -6.67 -14.80
N ARG A 261 7.22 -5.92 -13.86
CA ARG A 261 8.22 -6.49 -12.95
C ARG A 261 7.61 -7.22 -11.77
N ILE A 262 6.45 -6.78 -11.29
CA ILE A 262 5.87 -7.28 -10.04
C ILE A 262 4.42 -7.68 -10.25
N TRP A 263 3.52 -6.74 -10.58
CA TRP A 263 2.07 -6.95 -10.50
C TRP A 263 1.58 -8.13 -11.35
N ALA A 264 2.05 -8.22 -12.59
CA ALA A 264 1.63 -9.28 -13.50
C ALA A 264 2.26 -10.64 -13.17
N ARG A 265 3.40 -10.63 -12.46
CA ARG A 265 4.19 -11.83 -12.13
C ARG A 265 3.84 -12.39 -10.76
N LEU A 266 3.51 -11.51 -9.80
CA LEU A 266 3.16 -11.84 -8.42
C LEU A 266 1.76 -12.42 -8.26
N GLY A 267 1.01 -12.54 -9.37
CA GLY A 267 -0.31 -13.15 -9.39
C GLY A 267 -1.37 -12.35 -8.65
N MET A 268 -1.33 -11.03 -8.81
CA MET A 268 -2.37 -10.12 -8.31
C MET A 268 -3.74 -10.48 -8.88
N GLU A 269 -4.79 -10.30 -8.08
CA GLU A 269 -6.15 -10.72 -8.46
C GLU A 269 -6.87 -9.69 -9.32
N ARG A 270 -6.50 -8.41 -9.21
CA ARG A 270 -7.08 -7.32 -10.01
C ARG A 270 -6.04 -6.37 -10.56
N ASP A 271 -6.45 -5.67 -11.62
CA ASP A 271 -5.72 -4.52 -12.11
C ASP A 271 -5.82 -3.41 -11.06
N ALA A 272 -4.69 -2.79 -10.74
CA ALA A 272 -4.66 -1.58 -9.94
C ALA A 272 -4.81 -0.35 -10.84
N PHE A 273 -4.98 0.82 -10.24
CA PHE A 273 -4.80 2.07 -10.96
C PHE A 273 -3.95 3.03 -10.13
N TRP A 274 -3.17 3.85 -10.82
CA TRP A 274 -2.25 4.80 -10.20
C TRP A 274 -2.55 6.20 -10.69
N GLN A 275 -2.86 7.10 -9.75
CA GLN A 275 -3.07 8.52 -10.01
C GLN A 275 -1.82 9.17 -10.60
N LEU A 276 -2.06 10.09 -11.54
CA LEU A 276 -1.03 10.88 -12.20
C LEU A 276 -1.01 12.32 -11.67
N ASP A 277 0.14 12.99 -11.83
CA ASP A 277 0.29 14.43 -11.61
C ASP A 277 -0.52 15.27 -12.62
N SER A 278 -0.83 14.67 -13.76
CA SER A 278 -1.51 15.28 -14.90
C SER A 278 -1.86 14.17 -15.91
N ARG A 279 -2.76 14.47 -16.85
CA ARG A 279 -3.18 13.52 -17.91
C ARG A 279 -2.01 12.96 -18.73
N ALA A 280 -0.97 13.76 -18.94
CA ALA A 280 0.20 13.42 -19.75
C ALA A 280 1.49 13.30 -18.92
N GLY A 281 1.37 13.15 -17.60
CA GLY A 281 2.54 13.15 -16.72
C GLY A 281 2.67 11.88 -15.89
N GLN A 282 3.30 12.03 -14.73
CA GLN A 282 3.92 10.95 -13.98
C GLN A 282 3.01 10.43 -12.86
N GLU A 283 3.13 9.14 -12.53
CA GLU A 283 2.52 8.55 -11.35
C GLU A 283 2.92 9.29 -10.08
N ILE A 284 1.92 9.53 -9.23
CA ILE A 284 2.15 10.06 -7.89
C ILE A 284 2.68 8.94 -7.00
N GLY A 285 4.01 8.75 -7.05
CA GLY A 285 4.77 7.79 -6.25
C GLY A 285 4.60 7.89 -4.73
N SER A 286 3.90 8.91 -4.27
CA SER A 286 3.77 9.28 -2.88
C SER A 286 2.38 9.07 -2.26
N SER A 287 1.32 8.90 -3.07
CA SER A 287 -0.04 8.68 -2.56
C SER A 287 -1.06 8.01 -3.49
N GLY A 288 -0.71 7.70 -4.74
CA GLY A 288 -1.70 7.56 -5.82
C GLY A 288 -2.21 6.16 -6.20
N LEU A 289 -1.75 5.06 -5.58
CA LEU A 289 -2.13 3.71 -6.02
C LEU A 289 -3.43 3.25 -5.37
N SER A 290 -4.31 2.59 -6.13
CA SER A 290 -5.49 1.90 -5.61
C SER A 290 -5.52 0.44 -6.04
N ALA A 291 -5.60 -0.46 -5.07
CA ALA A 291 -5.60 -1.91 -5.25
C ALA A 291 -6.60 -2.59 -4.31
N THR A 292 -6.83 -3.90 -4.48
CA THR A 292 -7.68 -4.66 -3.53
C THR A 292 -6.94 -4.95 -2.23
N LEU A 293 -7.70 -5.33 -1.20
CA LEU A 293 -7.16 -5.57 0.14
C LEU A 293 -6.17 -6.72 0.10
N ARG A 294 -6.52 -7.77 -0.65
CA ARG A 294 -5.68 -8.94 -0.87
C ARG A 294 -4.46 -8.64 -1.73
N ASP A 295 -4.55 -7.73 -2.72
CA ASP A 295 -3.39 -7.37 -3.53
C ASP A 295 -2.37 -6.53 -2.76
N TYR A 296 -2.79 -5.65 -1.83
CA TYR A 296 -1.86 -5.08 -0.84
C TYR A 296 -1.25 -6.18 0.04
N GLY A 297 -2.04 -7.18 0.45
CA GLY A 297 -1.56 -8.33 1.22
C GLY A 297 -0.52 -9.17 0.47
N ARG A 298 -0.75 -9.44 -0.83
CA ARG A 298 0.20 -10.13 -1.72
C ARG A 298 1.50 -9.35 -1.88
N PHE A 299 1.41 -8.02 -2.04
CA PHE A 299 2.59 -7.17 -2.05
C PHE A 299 3.34 -7.27 -0.72
N GLY A 300 2.65 -7.28 0.42
CA GLY A 300 3.27 -7.52 1.72
C GLY A 300 3.98 -8.87 1.83
N GLN A 301 3.36 -9.94 1.31
CA GLN A 301 3.98 -11.27 1.26
C GLN A 301 5.22 -11.29 0.36
N PHE A 302 5.19 -10.61 -0.78
CA PHE A 302 6.36 -10.46 -1.65
C PHE A 302 7.55 -9.77 -0.97
N ILE A 303 7.27 -8.74 -0.17
CA ILE A 303 8.31 -8.07 0.63
C ILE A 303 8.85 -9.00 1.71
N LEU A 304 7.96 -9.74 2.39
CA LEU A 304 8.30 -10.73 3.41
C LEU A 304 9.16 -11.87 2.84
N ASP A 305 8.94 -12.24 1.58
CA ASP A 305 9.70 -13.24 0.82
C ASP A 305 11.00 -12.67 0.19
N ASP A 306 11.49 -11.52 0.69
CA ASP A 306 12.71 -10.82 0.24
C ASP A 306 12.74 -10.54 -1.27
N GLY A 307 11.58 -10.21 -1.84
CA GLY A 307 11.46 -9.73 -3.22
C GLY A 307 11.66 -10.82 -4.28
N VAL A 308 11.32 -12.08 -3.96
CA VAL A 308 11.45 -13.22 -4.88
C VAL A 308 10.08 -13.57 -5.47
N ILE A 309 10.03 -13.82 -6.79
CA ILE A 309 8.85 -14.34 -7.49
C ILE A 309 9.26 -15.59 -8.26
N ASP A 310 8.61 -16.72 -8.01
CA ASP A 310 8.86 -18.00 -8.72
C ASP A 310 10.35 -18.41 -8.75
N GLY A 311 11.10 -18.11 -7.69
CA GLY A 311 12.53 -18.38 -7.58
C GLY A 311 13.45 -17.34 -8.24
N GLU A 312 12.90 -16.35 -8.94
CA GLU A 312 13.65 -15.23 -9.51
C GLU A 312 13.70 -14.05 -8.51
N ARG A 313 14.90 -13.51 -8.30
CA ARG A 313 15.07 -12.27 -7.53
C ARG A 313 14.65 -11.06 -8.36
N ILE A 314 13.57 -10.42 -7.93
CA ILE A 314 13.11 -9.15 -8.48
C ILE A 314 13.80 -7.98 -7.79
N LEU A 315 14.16 -8.15 -6.52
CA LEU A 315 14.93 -7.19 -5.74
C LEU A 315 16.36 -7.73 -5.45
N PRO A 316 17.33 -6.85 -5.14
CA PRO A 316 18.66 -7.27 -4.73
C PRO A 316 18.61 -8.22 -3.52
N ALA A 317 19.58 -9.13 -3.44
CA ALA A 317 19.67 -10.02 -2.28
C ALA A 317 19.82 -9.23 -0.97
N GLY A 318 18.94 -9.50 0.01
CA GLY A 318 18.92 -8.77 1.28
C GLY A 318 18.37 -7.35 1.18
N TRP A 319 17.59 -7.06 0.13
CA TRP A 319 16.90 -5.78 -0.01
C TRP A 319 15.98 -5.53 1.17
N LEU A 320 15.21 -6.52 1.62
CA LEU A 320 14.34 -6.39 2.79
C LEU A 320 15.14 -5.88 4.00
N ALA A 321 16.21 -6.58 4.34
CA ALA A 321 17.06 -6.23 5.49
C ALA A 321 17.74 -4.86 5.35
N SER A 322 17.96 -4.38 4.13
CA SER A 322 18.54 -3.06 3.87
C SER A 322 17.47 -1.97 3.97
N ALA A 323 16.27 -2.25 3.45
CA ALA A 323 15.14 -1.35 3.47
C ALA A 323 14.55 -1.16 4.87
N THR A 324 14.57 -2.22 5.70
CA THR A 324 13.89 -2.22 7.01
C THR A 324 14.85 -2.18 8.19
N ARG A 325 16.02 -1.54 8.00
CA ARG A 325 17.03 -1.36 9.06
C ARG A 325 17.57 0.06 9.03
N ALA A 326 17.53 0.71 10.19
CA ALA A 326 18.28 1.94 10.43
C ALA A 326 19.73 1.61 10.79
N THR A 327 20.67 2.47 10.38
CA THR A 327 22.07 2.36 10.82
C THR A 327 22.14 2.54 12.34
N PRO A 328 22.85 1.66 13.08
CA PRO A 328 22.99 1.80 14.52
C PRO A 328 23.52 3.18 14.95
N GLY A 329 22.87 3.82 15.92
CA GLY A 329 23.17 5.16 16.41
C GLY A 329 22.80 6.31 15.47
N SER A 330 22.10 6.04 14.35
CA SER A 330 21.70 7.09 13.41
C SER A 330 20.43 7.82 13.85
N HIS A 331 20.19 8.98 13.23
CA HIS A 331 18.97 9.75 13.38
C HIS A 331 17.70 9.02 12.89
N LEU A 332 17.83 7.88 12.20
CA LEU A 332 16.73 7.09 11.63
C LEU A 332 16.27 5.94 12.53
N GLU A 333 16.96 5.70 13.65
CA GLU A 333 16.59 4.63 14.59
C GLU A 333 15.22 4.87 15.24
N PRO A 334 14.49 3.80 15.60
CA PRO A 334 13.30 3.94 16.43
C PRO A 334 13.53 4.77 17.69
N GLY A 335 12.65 5.74 17.94
CA GLY A 335 12.75 6.69 19.05
C GLY A 335 13.74 7.83 18.83
N LYS A 336 14.26 8.04 17.61
CA LYS A 336 15.13 9.18 17.26
C LYS A 336 14.48 10.19 16.33
N LEU A 337 13.41 9.82 15.64
CA LEU A 337 12.69 10.72 14.73
C LEU A 337 12.01 11.83 15.54
N TYR A 338 11.94 13.03 14.96
CA TYR A 338 11.28 14.20 15.56
C TYR A 338 11.71 14.45 17.01
N ASP A 339 13.01 14.50 17.24
CA ASP A 339 13.60 14.69 18.58
C ASP A 339 13.15 13.66 19.64
N GLY A 340 12.74 12.47 19.18
CA GLY A 340 12.31 11.36 20.02
C GLY A 340 10.81 11.34 20.34
N GLU A 341 10.02 12.22 19.71
CA GLU A 341 8.56 12.26 19.90
C GLU A 341 7.82 11.10 19.22
N TYR A 342 8.43 10.48 18.21
CA TYR A 342 7.84 9.36 17.49
C TYR A 342 8.59 8.05 17.74
N ALA A 343 7.86 7.00 18.10
CA ALA A 343 8.42 5.74 18.57
C ALA A 343 9.09 4.93 17.44
N LEU A 344 8.62 5.07 16.20
CA LEU A 344 9.12 4.31 15.06
C LEU A 344 10.37 4.95 14.48
N GLY A 345 11.18 4.12 13.82
CA GLY A 345 12.31 4.56 12.99
C GLY A 345 11.91 4.62 11.53
N TYR A 346 12.87 4.87 10.63
CA TYR A 346 12.61 4.91 9.19
C TYR A 346 13.72 4.25 8.37
N GLY A 347 13.32 3.54 7.31
CA GLY A 347 14.25 2.97 6.34
C GLY A 347 13.57 2.75 5.00
N TYR A 348 14.22 3.09 3.90
CA TYR A 348 13.76 3.00 2.50
C TYR A 348 12.24 3.01 2.29
N GLN A 349 11.57 4.03 2.81
CA GLN A 349 10.11 4.23 2.74
C GLN A 349 9.24 3.29 3.60
N TRP A 350 9.79 2.76 4.69
CA TRP A 350 9.15 1.91 5.68
C TRP A 350 9.38 2.49 7.09
N TRP A 351 8.34 2.48 7.91
CA TRP A 351 8.42 2.75 9.34
C TRP A 351 8.92 1.51 10.08
N LEU A 352 9.84 1.68 11.02
CA LEU A 352 10.53 0.58 11.70
C LEU A 352 10.08 0.49 13.15
N PHE A 353 9.54 -0.66 13.59
CA PHE A 353 9.17 -0.82 14.98
C PHE A 353 10.41 -0.96 15.88
N PRO A 354 10.36 -0.41 17.10
CA PRO A 354 11.41 -0.64 18.07
C PRO A 354 11.48 -2.13 18.45
N THR A 355 12.68 -2.58 18.82
CA THR A 355 12.94 -3.96 19.26
C THR A 355 13.55 -3.97 20.66
N GLY A 356 13.67 -5.16 21.26
CA GLY A 356 14.24 -5.31 22.60
C GLY A 356 13.41 -4.61 23.68
N ALA A 357 14.08 -3.90 24.60
CA ALA A 357 13.42 -3.26 25.74
C ALA A 357 12.45 -2.12 25.36
N ALA A 358 12.63 -1.52 24.18
CA ALA A 358 11.76 -0.47 23.66
C ALA A 358 10.61 -1.00 22.78
N ALA A 359 10.52 -2.32 22.59
CA ALA A 359 9.51 -2.92 21.72
C ALA A 359 8.09 -2.58 22.16
N LEU A 360 7.25 -2.20 21.21
CA LEU A 360 5.81 -2.14 21.45
C LEU A 360 5.28 -3.56 21.73
N PRO A 361 4.25 -3.71 22.58
CA PRO A 361 3.72 -5.02 22.96
C PRO A 361 3.42 -5.91 21.75
N GLU A 362 3.97 -7.12 21.72
CA GLU A 362 3.81 -8.09 20.63
C GLU A 362 4.47 -7.74 19.28
N HIS A 363 5.12 -6.58 19.14
CA HIS A 363 5.77 -6.12 17.90
C HIS A 363 7.31 -6.29 17.87
N GLY A 364 7.94 -6.75 18.95
CA GLY A 364 9.40 -6.84 19.09
C GLY A 364 10.12 -7.83 18.16
N GLY A 365 9.42 -8.42 17.18
CA GLY A 365 9.95 -9.37 16.20
C GLY A 365 10.62 -8.74 14.98
N GLY A 366 11.00 -7.46 15.04
CA GLY A 366 11.55 -6.73 13.89
C GLY A 366 10.46 -6.35 12.88
N ALA A 367 9.27 -5.99 13.38
CA ALA A 367 8.19 -5.55 12.52
C ALA A 367 8.48 -4.18 11.88
N PHE A 368 7.85 -3.94 10.74
CA PHE A 368 7.93 -2.67 10.00
C PHE A 368 6.65 -2.50 9.19
N GLU A 369 6.37 -1.28 8.73
CA GLU A 369 5.14 -1.01 8.00
C GLU A 369 5.23 0.13 6.99
N ALA A 370 4.32 0.10 6.04
CA ALA A 370 3.94 1.24 5.23
C ALA A 370 2.66 1.84 5.83
N GLN A 371 2.63 3.16 5.97
CA GLN A 371 1.51 3.86 6.59
C GLN A 371 1.04 5.00 5.69
N GLY A 372 -0.27 5.12 5.54
CA GLY A 372 -0.98 6.16 4.80
C GLY A 372 -1.91 6.97 5.70
N ILE A 373 -2.05 8.25 5.38
CA ILE A 373 -3.02 9.12 6.04
C ILE A 373 -4.44 8.54 5.99
N PHE A 374 -5.26 8.97 6.94
CA PHE A 374 -6.62 8.48 7.16
C PHE A 374 -6.71 7.02 7.62
N GLY A 375 -5.58 6.43 8.03
CA GLY A 375 -5.51 5.10 8.66
C GLY A 375 -5.33 3.94 7.68
N GLN A 376 -4.41 4.07 6.73
CA GLN A 376 -4.03 2.96 5.86
C GLN A 376 -2.75 2.31 6.39
N PHE A 377 -2.75 0.98 6.53
CA PHE A 377 -1.60 0.24 7.03
C PHE A 377 -1.31 -0.97 6.15
N LEU A 378 -0.02 -1.17 5.86
CA LEU A 378 0.54 -2.45 5.42
C LEU A 378 1.67 -2.79 6.39
N TYR A 379 1.35 -3.64 7.35
CA TYR A 379 2.24 -4.05 8.43
C TYR A 379 2.80 -5.44 8.15
N ILE A 380 4.09 -5.65 8.44
CA ILE A 380 4.79 -6.92 8.22
C ILE A 380 5.58 -7.28 9.48
N ASN A 381 5.42 -8.51 9.95
CA ASN A 381 6.21 -9.09 11.04
C ASN A 381 6.97 -10.31 10.52
N PRO A 382 8.27 -10.18 10.20
CA PRO A 382 9.06 -11.26 9.65
C PRO A 382 9.24 -12.46 10.58
N LYS A 383 9.42 -12.19 11.88
CA LYS A 383 9.62 -13.24 12.88
C LYS A 383 8.43 -14.19 12.96
N GLU A 384 7.22 -13.64 12.82
CA GLU A 384 5.98 -14.39 12.97
C GLU A 384 5.34 -14.75 11.63
N ASN A 385 5.96 -14.39 10.51
CA ASN A 385 5.44 -14.59 9.16
C ASN A 385 4.00 -14.06 8.98
N ILE A 386 3.78 -12.83 9.43
CA ILE A 386 2.48 -12.16 9.41
C ILE A 386 2.51 -10.91 8.54
N VAL A 387 1.47 -10.73 7.73
CA VAL A 387 1.15 -9.48 7.02
C VAL A 387 -0.23 -9.01 7.46
N ALA A 388 -0.37 -7.72 7.76
CA ALA A 388 -1.64 -7.10 8.08
C ALA A 388 -1.92 -5.92 7.15
N VAL A 389 -3.13 -5.82 6.63
CA VAL A 389 -3.60 -4.68 5.84
C VAL A 389 -4.83 -4.09 6.52
N VAL A 390 -4.83 -2.78 6.73
CA VAL A 390 -5.98 -2.05 7.29
C VAL A 390 -6.29 -0.86 6.40
N TRP A 391 -7.56 -0.73 6.02
CA TRP A 391 -8.10 0.43 5.31
C TRP A 391 -9.04 1.18 6.22
N SER A 392 -8.85 2.49 6.35
CA SER A 392 -9.71 3.31 7.22
C SER A 392 -10.09 4.63 6.58
N THR A 393 -11.07 5.29 7.20
CA THR A 393 -11.51 6.65 6.88
C THR A 393 -11.46 7.51 8.14
N TRP A 394 -10.26 7.74 8.69
CA TRP A 394 -10.13 8.64 9.84
C TRP A 394 -10.54 10.07 9.46
N PRO A 395 -11.17 10.85 10.35
CA PRO A 395 -11.67 12.19 10.06
C PRO A 395 -10.54 13.23 9.89
N LYS A 396 -9.33 12.90 10.32
CA LYS A 396 -8.11 13.70 10.14
C LYS A 396 -7.05 12.85 9.44
N PRO A 397 -6.12 13.48 8.70
CA PRO A 397 -5.02 12.76 8.04
C PRO A 397 -4.23 11.89 9.03
N GLU A 398 -3.98 12.40 10.23
CA GLU A 398 -3.21 11.75 11.29
C GLU A 398 -4.03 11.71 12.58
N MET A 399 -3.97 10.59 13.31
CA MET A 399 -4.68 10.38 14.58
C MET A 399 -3.94 9.36 15.47
N ASP A 400 -3.05 9.86 16.33
CA ASP A 400 -2.17 9.05 17.20
C ASP A 400 -2.95 8.02 18.03
N GLU A 401 -4.09 8.39 18.61
CA GLU A 401 -4.90 7.47 19.42
C GLU A 401 -5.41 6.26 18.60
N ARG A 402 -5.80 6.48 17.34
CA ARG A 402 -6.29 5.42 16.44
C ARG A 402 -5.16 4.61 15.83
N GLU A 403 -4.02 5.24 15.62
CA GLU A 403 -2.79 4.54 15.27
C GLU A 403 -2.41 3.56 16.37
N MET A 404 -2.32 4.02 17.62
CA MET A 404 -1.98 3.17 18.76
C MET A 404 -3.02 2.08 19.00
N GLU A 405 -4.31 2.36 18.81
CA GLU A 405 -5.36 1.33 18.87
C GLU A 405 -5.21 0.29 17.75
N THR A 406 -4.78 0.71 16.54
CA THR A 406 -4.48 -0.17 15.42
C THR A 406 -3.28 -1.07 15.73
N TYR A 407 -2.21 -0.54 16.33
CA TYR A 407 -1.10 -1.36 16.81
C TYR A 407 -1.54 -2.34 17.88
N ALA A 408 -2.35 -1.94 18.86
CA ALA A 408 -2.88 -2.86 19.87
C ALA A 408 -3.71 -4.00 19.26
N PHE A 409 -4.53 -3.70 18.24
CA PHE A 409 -5.28 -4.70 17.50
C PHE A 409 -4.36 -5.67 16.72
N ILE A 410 -3.39 -5.15 15.97
CA ILE A 410 -2.43 -5.96 15.21
C ILE A 410 -1.57 -6.81 16.15
N GLY A 411 -1.07 -6.24 17.25
CA GLY A 411 -0.31 -6.94 18.27
C GLY A 411 -1.11 -8.09 18.90
N ALA A 412 -2.40 -7.89 19.17
CA ALA A 412 -3.29 -8.96 19.61
C ALA A 412 -3.48 -10.07 18.55
N ALA A 413 -3.56 -9.70 17.26
CA ALA A 413 -3.60 -10.67 16.18
C ALA A 413 -2.29 -11.48 16.09
N VAL A 414 -1.14 -10.81 16.19
CA VAL A 414 0.18 -11.45 16.24
C VAL A 414 0.25 -12.44 17.40
N LYS A 415 -0.16 -12.03 18.60
CA LYS A 415 -0.19 -12.90 19.78
C LYS A 415 -1.06 -14.13 19.59
N ALA A 416 -2.23 -13.97 18.97
CA ALA A 416 -3.19 -15.05 18.77
C ALA A 416 -2.78 -16.02 17.64
N LEU A 417 -1.81 -15.63 16.79
CA LEU A 417 -1.28 -16.40 15.66
C LEU A 417 0.14 -16.95 15.90
N ARG A 418 0.69 -16.76 17.10
CA ARG A 418 1.87 -17.45 17.60
C ARG A 418 1.47 -18.80 18.16
#